data_AF-A0A965PRX0-F1
#
_entry.id   AF-A0A965PRX0-F1
#
_cell.length_a   1.000
_cell.length_b   1.000
_cell.length_c   1.000
_cell.angle_alpha   90.00
_cell.angle_beta   90.00
_cell.angle_gamma   90.00
#
_symmetry.space_group_name_H-M   'P 1'
#
loop_
_entity.id
_entity.type
_entity.pdbx_description
1 polymer ?
#
loop_
_entity_poly.entity_id
_entity_poly.type
_entity_poly.pdbx_seq_one_letter_code
_entity_poly.pdbx_strand_id
1 'polypeptide(L)' 'MIVSETQRLSWQRDILNQARILLVKLRGGVGHGQAIEINQIIGQIDSAMVIAWELIGKGEKKDA' A
#
# COMPACT_ATOMS: atom_id res chain seq x y z
N MET A 1 -19.43 -5.27 15.24
CA MET A 1 -19.57 -5.08 13.78
C MET A 1 -18.53 -5.94 13.09
N ILE A 2 -18.95 -6.92 12.30
CA ILE A 2 -18.03 -7.79 11.54
C ILE A 2 -17.71 -7.06 10.23
N VAL A 3 -16.45 -6.69 10.03
CA VAL A 3 -15.98 -6.03 8.81
C VAL A 3 -15.78 -7.09 7.72
N SER A 4 -16.19 -6.83 6.48
CA SER A 4 -15.97 -7.78 5.38
C SER A 4 -14.48 -7.88 5.02
N GLU A 5 -14.08 -8.97 4.37
CA GLU A 5 -12.70 -9.15 3.92
C GLU A 5 -12.27 -8.04 2.94
N THR A 6 -13.13 -7.72 1.97
CA THR A 6 -12.94 -6.65 0.99
C THR A 6 -12.75 -5.28 1.67
N GLN A 7 -13.52 -5.00 2.73
CA GLN A 7 -13.40 -3.75 3.48
C GLN A 7 -12.10 -3.69 4.29
N ARG A 8 -11.63 -4.81 4.87
CA ARG A 8 -10.31 -4.88 5.52
C ARG A 8 -9.16 -4.66 4.53
N LEU A 9 -9.26 -5.25 3.34
CA LEU A 9 -8.27 -5.06 2.26
C LEU A 9 -8.25 -3.62 1.75
N SER A 10 -9.42 -2.98 1.64
CA SER A 10 -9.55 -1.56 1.30
C SER A 10 -8.83 -0.67 2.32
N TRP A 11 -9.05 -0.90 3.62
CA TRP A 11 -8.34 -0.18 4.68
C TRP A 11 -6.83 -0.40 4.64
N GLN A 12 -6.37 -1.63 4.40
CA GLN A 12 -4.94 -1.91 4.24
C GLN A 12 -4.33 -1.11 3.08
N ARG A 13 -5.00 -1.08 1.92
CA ARG A 13 -4.56 -0.28 0.77
C ARG A 13 -4.42 1.20 1.13
N ASP A 14 -5.38 1.75 1.87
CA ASP A 14 -5.35 3.17 2.24
C ASP A 14 -4.22 3.48 3.24
N ILE A 15 -3.97 2.59 4.21
CA ILE A 15 -2.82 2.68 5.14
C ILE A 15 -1.49 2.63 4.36
N LEU A 16 -1.35 1.69 3.43
CA LEU A 16 -0.16 1.55 2.59
C LEU A 16 0.07 2.81 1.73
N ASN A 17 -1.00 3.39 1.16
CA ASN A 17 -0.90 4.62 0.40
C ASN A 17 -0.46 5.82 1.26
N GLN A 18 -0.94 5.92 2.50
CA GLN A 18 -0.47 6.95 3.45
C GLN A 18 1.01 6.77 3.79
N ALA A 19 1.44 5.53 4.07
CA ALA A 19 2.85 5.21 4.31
C ALA A 19 3.74 5.60 3.12
N ARG A 20 3.29 5.30 1.89
CA ARG A 20 3.97 5.70 0.66
C ARG A 20 4.15 7.22 0.57
N ILE A 21 3.09 8.00 0.84
CA ILE A 21 3.14 9.46 0.80
C ILE A 21 4.17 10.00 1.81
N LEU A 22 4.18 9.45 3.03
CA LEU A 22 5.15 9.84 4.07
C LEU A 22 6.59 9.53 3.65
N LEU A 23 6.83 8.35 3.06
CA LEU A 23 8.15 7.97 2.57
C LEU A 23 8.62 8.85 1.42
N VAL A 24 7.74 9.23 0.49
CA VAL A 24 8.08 10.18 -0.59
C VAL A 24 8.51 11.54 -0.01
N LYS A 25 7.82 12.02 1.02
CA LYS A 25 8.21 13.26 1.72
C LYS A 25 9.57 13.11 2.41
N LEU A 26 9.78 12.02 3.16
CA LEU A 26 11.04 11.74 3.86
C LEU A 26 12.22 11.65 2.89
N ARG A 27 12.02 10.98 1.74
CA ARG A 27 13.04 10.83 0.69
C ARG A 27 13.63 12.16 0.24
N GLY A 28 12.80 13.22 0.18
CA GLY A 28 13.23 14.55 -0.22
C GLY A 28 14.10 15.28 0.81
N GLY A 29 14.16 14.80 2.05
CA GLY A 29 14.87 15.43 3.17
C GLY A 29 16.11 14.67 3.68
N VAL A 30 16.50 13.57 3.02
CA VAL A 30 17.61 12.70 3.45
C VAL A 30 18.75 12.64 2.43
N GLY A 31 19.90 12.11 2.83
CA GLY A 31 21.05 11.91 1.94
C GLY A 31 20.84 10.83 0.87
N HIS A 32 21.73 10.78 -0.13
CA HIS A 32 21.59 9.90 -1.30
C HIS A 32 21.43 8.40 -0.95
N GLY A 33 22.24 7.87 -0.03
CA GLY A 33 22.14 6.47 0.40
C GLY A 33 20.79 6.13 1.04
N GLN A 34 20.32 6.99 1.95
CA GLN A 34 19.01 6.83 2.60
C GLN A 34 17.85 6.97 1.60
N ALA A 35 17.99 7.83 0.59
CA ALA A 35 17.00 7.97 -0.46
C ALA A 35 16.84 6.69 -1.31
N ILE A 36 17.92 5.92 -1.52
CA ILE A 36 17.87 4.63 -2.20
C ILE A 36 17.10 3.60 -1.37
N GLU A 37 17.40 3.50 -0.08
CA GLU A 37 16.69 2.61 0.84
C GLU A 37 15.19 2.93 0.89
N ILE A 38 14.83 4.21 0.97
CA ILE A 38 13.42 4.64 0.93
C ILE A 38 12.75 4.25 -0.40
N ASN A 39 13.45 4.38 -1.53
CA ASN A 39 12.90 3.93 -2.83
C ASN A 39 12.63 2.43 -2.85
N GLN A 40 13.49 1.61 -2.24
CA GLN A 40 13.27 0.17 -2.14
C GLN A 40 12.02 -0.15 -1.31
N ILE A 41 11.82 0.56 -0.19
CA ILE A 41 10.62 0.39 0.65
C ILE A 41 9.36 0.83 -0.11
N ILE A 42 9.40 1.94 -0.84
CA ILE A 42 8.29 2.40 -1.69
C ILE A 42 7.91 1.32 -2.72
N GLY A 43 8.89 0.68 -3.36
CA GLY A 43 8.63 -0.41 -4.31
C GLY A 43 7.93 -1.62 -3.68
N GLN A 44 8.27 -1.97 -2.43
CA GLN A 44 7.59 -3.04 -1.70
C GLN A 44 6.13 -2.66 -1.36
N ILE A 45 5.90 -1.41 -0.96
CA ILE A 45 4.56 -0.90 -0.68
C ILE A 45 3.70 -0.87 -1.94
N ASP A 46 4.25 -0.43 -3.07
CA ASP A 46 3.57 -0.42 -4.36
C ASP A 46 3.15 -1.85 -4.76
N SER A 47 4.02 -2.84 -4.58
CA SER A 47 3.69 -4.25 -4.81
C SER A 47 2.56 -4.76 -3.89
N ALA A 48 2.63 -4.46 -2.59
CA ALA A 48 1.60 -4.86 -1.63
C ALA A 48 0.22 -4.24 -1.96
N MET A 49 0.19 -2.98 -2.41
CA MET A 49 -1.05 -2.32 -2.82
C MET A 49 -1.67 -2.95 -4.07
N VAL A 50 -0.85 -3.39 -5.04
CA VAL A 50 -1.33 -4.12 -6.22
C VAL A 50 -1.98 -5.44 -5.81
N ILE A 51 -1.33 -6.22 -4.93
CA ILE A 51 -1.88 -7.48 -4.42
C ILE A 51 -3.21 -7.24 -3.70
N ALA A 52 -3.28 -6.21 -2.84
CA ALA A 52 -4.53 -5.85 -2.16
C ALA A 52 -5.65 -5.52 -3.16
N TRP A 53 -5.35 -4.78 -4.23
CA TRP A 53 -6.31 -4.45 -5.28
C TRP A 53 -6.79 -5.70 -6.04
N GLU A 54 -5.89 -6.62 -6.39
CA GLU A 54 -6.26 -7.88 -7.05
C GLU A 54 -7.16 -8.76 -6.17
N LEU A 55 -6.90 -8.80 -4.86
CA LEU A 55 -7.72 -9.55 -3.91
C LEU A 55 -9.10 -8.93 -3.74
N ILE A 56 -9.20 -7.59 -3.67
CA ILE A 56 -10.47 -6.86 -3.65
C ILE A 56 -11.30 -7.20 -4.89
N GLY A 57 -10.71 -7.11 -6.08
CA GLY A 57 -11.42 -7.42 -7.33
C GLY A 57 -11.83 -8.90 -7.47
N LYS A 58 -11.13 -9.83 -6.82
CA LYS A 58 -11.55 -11.24 -6.71
C LYS A 58 -12.68 -11.45 -5.69
N GLY A 59 -12.70 -10.68 -4.61
CA GLY A 59 -13.77 -10.69 -3.60
C GLY A 59 -15.09 -10.19 -4.19
N GLU A 60 -15.06 -9.04 -4.86
CA GLU A 60 -16.24 -8.45 -5.52
C GLU A 60 -16.87 -9.36 -6.56
N LYS A 61 -16.07 -10.15 -7.29
CA LYS A 61 -16.57 -11.14 -8.27
C LYS A 61 -17.17 -12.40 -7.64
N LYS A 62 -16.86 -12.71 -6.38
CA LYS A 62 -17.46 -13.85 -5.66
C LYS A 62 -18.82 -13.48 -5.04
N ASP A 63 -19.00 -12.18 -4.76
CA ASP A 63 -20.19 -11.64 -4.11
C ASP A 63 -21.25 -11.10 -5.12
N ALA A 64 -20.98 -11.20 -6.43
CA ALA A 64 -21.85 -10.78 -7.54
C ALA A 64 -22.53 -11.97 -8.22
#